data_AF-A0A2N3V647-F1
#
_entry.id   AF-A0A2N3V647-F1
#
_cell.length_a   1.000
_cell.length_b   1.000
_cell.length_c   1.000
_cell.angle_alpha   90.00
_cell.angle_beta   90.00
_cell.angle_gamma   90.00
#
_symmetry.space_group_name_H-M   'P 1'
#
loop_
_entity.id
_entity.type
_entity.pdbx_description
1 polymer ?
#
loop_
_entity_poly.entity_id
_entity_poly.type
_entity_poly.pdbx_seq_one_letter_code
_entity_poly.pdbx_strand_id
1 'polypeptide(L)'
;MPQHEAPEAVAALHRTKSQLATVPTLDIDAIGVLQRAGVTERQPFYLGPDGSYDLHLNRFLRDLPSWGVRSENGIDGYASDIMLQCRFLHEARGGKSIWQIDSEDLRAYKYARLHAEDPDDRITGSTWTRTLAALDKWVKWSLDAGLLAKEPFRYVDKTVMTPHGPKQVRVNAESEPGPRNTKMKFLRRRVRSASGGESAGGHRRDYGSTG
;
A
#
# COMPACT_ATOMS: atom_id res chain seq x y z
N MET A 1 38.19 -16.20 -23.31
CA MET A 1 37.67 -14.98 -22.67
C MET A 1 36.30 -15.33 -22.11
N PRO A 2 36.11 -15.36 -20.78
CA PRO A 2 34.77 -15.56 -20.24
C PRO A 2 33.93 -14.34 -20.63
N GLN A 3 32.84 -14.59 -21.35
CA GLN A 3 31.83 -13.58 -21.62
C GLN A 3 31.25 -13.17 -20.28
N HIS A 4 31.56 -11.96 -19.84
CA HIS A 4 30.87 -11.34 -18.72
C HIS A 4 29.45 -11.08 -19.23
N GLU A 5 28.54 -12.00 -18.93
CA GLU A 5 27.10 -11.79 -19.09
C GLU A 5 26.80 -10.48 -18.36
N ALA A 6 26.45 -9.43 -19.11
CA ALA A 6 26.05 -8.18 -18.52
C ALA A 6 24.89 -8.52 -17.56
N PRO A 7 24.92 -8.10 -16.29
CA PRO A 7 23.81 -8.35 -15.40
C PRO A 7 22.56 -7.84 -16.10
N GLU A 8 21.58 -8.73 -16.28
CA GLU A 8 20.30 -8.40 -16.88
C GLU A 8 19.80 -7.12 -16.18
N ALA A 9 19.63 -6.06 -16.97
CA ALA A 9 19.36 -4.71 -16.53
C ALA A 9 17.96 -4.63 -15.90
N VAL A 10 17.83 -5.12 -14.67
CA VAL A 10 16.55 -5.18 -13.95
C VAL A 10 16.47 -3.96 -13.04
N ALA A 11 15.41 -3.19 -13.20
CA ALA A 11 15.04 -2.13 -12.28
C ALA A 11 15.00 -2.67 -10.83
N ALA A 12 15.82 -2.11 -9.95
CA ALA A 12 16.09 -2.70 -8.64
C ALA A 12 15.79 -1.73 -7.49
N LEU A 13 15.19 -2.28 -6.43
CA LEU A 13 15.01 -1.59 -5.16
C LEU A 13 16.20 -1.88 -4.26
N HIS A 14 16.88 -0.82 -3.84
CA HIS A 14 18.03 -0.88 -2.95
C HIS A 14 17.69 -0.27 -1.60
N ARG A 15 18.56 -0.54 -0.61
CA ARG A 15 18.49 0.04 0.72
C ARG A 15 19.82 0.66 1.06
N THR A 16 19.79 1.87 1.62
CA THR A 16 21.01 2.49 2.15
C THR A 16 21.61 1.62 3.23
N LYS A 17 22.91 1.33 3.09
CA LYS A 17 23.74 0.74 4.12
C LYS A 17 24.97 1.60 4.32
N SER A 18 25.10 2.23 5.47
CA SER A 18 26.21 3.14 5.79
C SER A 18 27.58 2.46 5.68
N GLN A 19 27.63 1.16 5.96
CA GLN A 19 28.83 0.32 5.83
C GLN A 19 29.29 0.12 4.38
N LEU A 20 28.41 0.32 3.40
CA LEU A 20 28.71 0.24 1.97
C LEU A 20 28.98 1.61 1.33
N ALA A 21 28.97 2.69 2.13
CA ALA A 21 29.21 4.05 1.63
C ALA A 21 30.69 4.33 1.32
N THR A 22 31.61 3.45 1.71
CA THR A 22 33.01 3.58 1.33
C THR A 22 33.18 3.16 -0.12
N VAL A 23 33.45 4.11 -1.01
CA VAL A 23 33.82 3.83 -2.40
C VAL A 23 35.33 4.02 -2.53
N PRO A 24 36.15 2.94 -2.51
CA PRO A 24 37.61 3.06 -2.40
C PRO A 24 38.27 3.86 -3.52
N THR A 25 37.59 3.99 -4.66
CA THR A 25 38.06 4.67 -5.88
C THR A 25 37.67 6.14 -5.95
N LEU A 26 36.84 6.62 -5.02
CA LEU A 26 36.38 8.01 -4.97
C LEU A 26 36.73 8.58 -3.59
N ASP A 27 37.58 9.61 -3.57
CA ASP A 27 37.89 10.38 -2.35
C ASP A 27 36.71 11.30 -2.00
N ILE A 28 35.59 10.69 -1.64
CA ILE A 28 34.34 11.35 -1.30
C ILE A 28 33.93 10.89 0.10
N ASP A 29 33.67 11.85 0.98
CA ASP A 29 32.96 11.61 2.24
C ASP A 29 31.48 11.30 1.96
N ALA A 30 31.22 10.10 1.44
CA ALA A 30 29.90 9.66 1.05
C ALA A 30 28.95 9.58 2.24
N ILE A 31 29.46 9.23 3.43
CA ILE A 31 28.67 9.21 4.67
C ILE A 31 28.20 10.63 5.02
N GLY A 32 29.10 11.62 5.00
CA GLY A 32 28.71 13.00 5.24
C GLY A 32 27.77 13.55 4.16
N VAL A 33 27.93 13.14 2.90
CA VAL A 33 26.97 13.49 1.83
C VAL A 33 25.57 12.93 2.14
N LEU A 34 25.47 11.64 2.49
CA LEU A 34 24.21 11.00 2.85
C LEU A 34 23.55 11.66 4.06
N GLN A 35 24.33 11.98 5.10
CA GLN A 35 23.85 12.67 6.30
C GLN A 35 23.32 14.07 5.99
N ARG A 36 24.05 14.88 5.21
CA ARG A 36 23.60 16.21 4.78
C ARG A 36 22.34 16.14 3.90
N ALA A 37 22.20 15.07 3.12
CA ALA A 37 21.00 14.79 2.34
C ALA A 37 19.84 14.21 3.18
N GLY A 38 20.03 14.01 4.49
CA GLY A 38 19.02 13.44 5.40
C GLY A 38 18.67 11.99 5.10
N VAL A 39 19.58 11.23 4.46
CA VAL A 39 19.37 9.81 4.16
C VAL A 39 19.66 8.98 5.41
N THR A 40 18.70 8.17 5.83
CA THR A 40 18.83 7.27 6.98
C THR A 40 19.25 5.87 6.55
N GLU A 41 19.74 5.08 7.51
CA GLU A 41 19.98 3.66 7.32
C GLU A 41 18.68 2.95 6.87
N ARG A 42 18.80 1.93 6.01
CA ARG A 42 17.68 1.17 5.42
C ARG A 42 16.71 1.97 4.55
N GLN A 43 16.97 3.25 4.30
CA GLN A 43 16.13 4.06 3.41
C GLN A 43 16.06 3.40 2.01
N PRO A 44 14.85 3.09 1.49
CA PRO A 44 14.74 2.55 0.15
C PRO A 44 15.07 3.60 -0.91
N PHE A 45 15.74 3.16 -1.96
CA PHE A 45 15.98 3.94 -3.17
C PHE A 45 15.91 3.05 -4.42
N TYR A 46 15.51 3.64 -5.53
CA TYR A 46 15.35 3.01 -6.84
C TYR A 46 16.51 3.38 -7.76
N LEU A 47 17.02 2.37 -8.47
CA LEU A 47 17.85 2.55 -9.64
C LEU A 47 17.14 2.00 -10.87
N GLY A 48 17.21 2.76 -11.97
CA GLY A 48 16.70 2.37 -13.26
C GLY A 48 17.38 1.12 -13.81
N PRO A 49 16.82 0.49 -14.85
CA PRO A 49 17.43 -0.65 -15.55
C PRO A 49 18.89 -0.40 -15.95
N ASP A 50 19.20 0.82 -16.39
CA ASP A 50 20.54 1.27 -16.78
C ASP A 50 21.41 1.75 -15.59
N GLY A 51 20.94 1.58 -14.36
CA GLY A 51 21.59 2.08 -13.14
C GLY A 51 21.35 3.58 -12.90
N SER A 52 20.51 4.24 -13.70
CA SER A 52 20.20 5.67 -13.51
C SER A 52 19.48 5.94 -12.18
N TYR A 53 19.80 7.08 -11.57
CA TYR A 53 19.15 7.53 -10.34
C TYR A 53 18.04 8.52 -10.68
N ASP A 54 16.77 8.09 -10.55
CA ASP A 54 15.63 8.99 -10.70
C ASP A 54 15.48 9.87 -9.45
N LEU A 55 15.89 11.13 -9.55
CA LEU A 55 15.87 12.09 -8.44
C LEU A 55 14.47 12.26 -7.83
N HIS A 56 13.45 12.34 -8.67
CA HIS A 56 12.09 12.63 -8.23
C HIS A 56 11.45 11.40 -7.58
N LEU A 57 11.66 10.22 -8.15
CA LEU A 57 11.14 8.98 -7.60
C LEU A 57 11.80 8.67 -6.24
N ASN A 58 13.10 8.89 -6.15
CA ASN A 58 13.82 8.70 -4.89
C ASN A 58 13.45 9.73 -3.82
N ARG A 59 13.14 10.97 -4.23
CA ARG A 59 12.56 11.96 -3.31
C ARG A 59 11.20 11.48 -2.79
N PHE A 60 10.32 10.95 -3.64
CA PHE A 60 9.04 10.38 -3.20
C PHE A 60 9.23 9.29 -2.13
N LEU A 61 10.15 8.35 -2.35
CA LEU A 61 10.42 7.28 -1.38
C LEU A 61 10.92 7.82 -0.03
N ARG A 62 11.71 8.91 -0.05
CA ARG A 62 12.15 9.61 1.17
C ARG A 62 11.02 10.37 1.87
N ASP A 63 10.06 10.88 1.12
CA ASP A 63 8.94 11.66 1.65
C ASP A 63 7.78 10.77 2.17
N LEU A 64 7.82 9.44 1.96
CA LEU A 64 6.78 8.50 2.43
C LEU A 64 6.38 8.68 3.92
N PRO A 65 7.31 8.86 4.88
CA PRO A 65 6.97 9.08 6.29
C PRO A 65 6.18 10.36 6.55
N SER A 66 6.51 11.46 5.86
CA SER A 66 5.77 12.73 5.97
C SER A 66 4.39 12.62 5.31
N TRP A 67 4.24 11.74 4.32
CA TRP A 67 2.97 11.38 3.66
C TRP A 67 2.20 10.24 4.35
N GLY A 68 2.51 9.99 5.62
CA GLY A 68 1.74 9.11 6.51
C GLY A 68 2.06 7.62 6.42
N VAL A 69 3.12 7.22 5.70
CA VAL A 69 3.62 5.83 5.70
C VAL A 69 4.85 5.76 6.60
N ARG A 70 4.63 5.56 7.90
CA ARG A 70 5.68 5.68 8.92
C ARG A 70 6.32 4.37 9.35
N SER A 71 5.65 3.23 9.15
CA SER A 71 6.21 1.93 9.52
C SER A 71 7.22 1.47 8.47
N GLU A 72 8.34 0.87 8.90
CA GLU A 72 9.35 0.31 7.99
C GLU A 72 8.73 -0.68 7.00
N ASN A 73 7.91 -1.62 7.49
CA ASN A 73 7.21 -2.58 6.61
C ASN A 73 6.27 -1.89 5.61
N GLY A 74 5.64 -0.78 6.00
CA GLY A 74 4.79 0.00 5.11
C GLY A 74 5.60 0.71 4.02
N ILE A 75 6.74 1.30 4.40
CA ILE A 75 7.69 1.94 3.49
C ILE A 75 8.24 0.91 2.50
N ASP A 76 8.74 -0.22 2.99
CA ASP A 76 9.25 -1.33 2.17
C ASP A 76 8.18 -1.86 1.20
N GLY A 77 6.95 -2.03 1.68
CA GLY A 77 5.83 -2.48 0.85
C GLY A 77 5.53 -1.49 -0.28
N TYR A 78 5.42 -0.20 0.03
CA TYR A 78 5.13 0.84 -0.96
C TYR A 78 6.27 0.99 -1.97
N ALA A 79 7.53 1.00 -1.49
CA ALA A 79 8.69 1.07 -2.36
C ALA A 79 8.79 -0.13 -3.32
N SER A 80 8.48 -1.33 -2.82
CA SER A 80 8.47 -2.55 -3.64
C SER A 80 7.38 -2.51 -4.71
N ASP A 81 6.17 -2.06 -4.35
CA ASP A 81 5.05 -1.94 -5.30
C ASP A 81 5.37 -0.95 -6.43
N ILE A 82 5.96 0.20 -6.09
CA ILE A 82 6.38 1.22 -7.05
C ILE A 82 7.52 0.73 -7.94
N MET A 83 8.52 0.05 -7.38
CA MET A 83 9.60 -0.55 -8.17
C MET A 83 9.06 -1.58 -9.16
N LEU A 84 8.16 -2.47 -8.73
CA LEU A 84 7.56 -3.48 -9.61
C LEU A 84 6.75 -2.83 -10.73
N GLN A 85 6.08 -1.71 -10.47
CA GLN A 85 5.43 -0.93 -11.52
C GLN A 85 6.46 -0.36 -12.53
N CYS A 86 7.57 0.21 -12.04
CA CYS A 86 8.63 0.73 -12.92
C CYS A 86 9.23 -0.39 -13.78
N ARG A 87 9.50 -1.55 -13.18
CA ARG A 87 9.99 -2.74 -13.88
C ARG A 87 9.02 -3.19 -14.96
N PHE A 88 7.73 -3.30 -14.64
CA PHE A 88 6.70 -3.67 -15.61
C PHE A 88 6.61 -2.68 -16.78
N LEU A 89 6.67 -1.37 -16.50
CA LEU A 89 6.64 -0.36 -17.57
C LEU A 89 7.85 -0.47 -18.50
N HIS A 90 9.02 -0.74 -17.92
CA HIS A 90 10.23 -0.94 -18.70
C HIS A 90 10.15 -2.21 -19.57
N GLU A 91 9.88 -3.36 -18.95
CA GLU A 91 9.94 -4.67 -19.61
C GLU A 91 8.74 -4.93 -20.54
N ALA A 92 7.53 -4.55 -20.12
CA ALA A 92 6.29 -4.92 -20.82
C ALA A 92 5.63 -3.76 -21.57
N ARG A 93 6.01 -2.50 -21.31
CA ARG A 93 5.39 -1.32 -21.93
C ARG A 93 6.38 -0.46 -22.73
N GLY A 94 7.45 -1.07 -23.25
CA GLY A 94 8.35 -0.42 -24.20
C GLY A 94 9.29 0.60 -23.57
N GLY A 95 9.79 0.33 -22.36
CA GLY A 95 10.77 1.21 -21.73
C GLY A 95 10.18 2.45 -21.07
N LYS A 96 8.84 2.55 -20.93
CA LYS A 96 8.18 3.71 -20.32
C LYS A 96 8.70 3.95 -18.90
N SER A 97 8.89 5.22 -18.55
CA SER A 97 9.10 5.60 -17.15
C SER A 97 7.78 5.69 -16.40
N ILE A 98 7.82 5.64 -15.06
CA ILE A 98 6.61 5.84 -14.24
C ILE A 98 5.95 7.20 -14.46
N TRP A 99 6.70 8.21 -14.91
CA TRP A 99 6.17 9.54 -15.23
C TRP A 99 5.33 9.58 -16.52
N GLN A 100 5.41 8.54 -17.35
CA GLN A 100 4.64 8.37 -18.58
C GLN A 100 3.47 7.39 -18.41
N ILE A 101 3.25 6.86 -17.20
CA ILE A 101 2.21 5.88 -16.93
C ILE A 101 0.81 6.46 -17.20
N ASP A 102 -0.06 5.65 -17.78
CA ASP A 102 -1.46 5.99 -17.98
C ASP A 102 -2.42 4.90 -17.45
N SER A 103 -3.72 5.11 -17.69
CA SER A 103 -4.76 4.16 -17.27
C SER A 103 -4.72 2.82 -18.00
N GLU A 104 -4.20 2.78 -19.23
CA GLU A 104 -4.05 1.55 -20.01
C GLU A 104 -2.89 0.71 -19.46
N ASP A 105 -1.78 1.37 -19.12
CA ASP A 105 -0.64 0.75 -18.44
C ASP A 105 -1.06 0.11 -17.11
N LEU A 106 -1.85 0.83 -16.30
CA LEU A 106 -2.35 0.30 -15.02
C LEU A 106 -3.28 -0.91 -15.20
N ARG A 107 -4.15 -0.89 -16.22
CA ARG A 107 -5.02 -2.04 -16.52
C ARG A 107 -4.23 -3.26 -17.00
N ALA A 108 -3.23 -3.05 -17.85
CA ALA A 108 -2.34 -4.11 -18.29
C ALA A 108 -1.57 -4.71 -17.11
N TYR A 109 -1.07 -3.87 -16.20
CA TYR A 109 -0.39 -4.34 -15.00
C TYR A 109 -1.31 -5.13 -14.07
N LYS A 110 -2.55 -4.65 -13.88
CA LYS A 110 -3.58 -5.38 -13.14
C LYS A 110 -3.78 -6.78 -13.71
N TYR A 111 -3.98 -6.88 -15.02
CA TYR A 111 -4.17 -8.16 -15.70
C TYR A 111 -2.97 -9.07 -15.52
N ALA A 112 -1.75 -8.57 -15.74
CA ALA A 112 -0.52 -9.32 -15.57
C ALA A 112 -0.33 -9.86 -14.14
N ARG A 113 -0.82 -9.16 -13.11
CA ARG A 113 -0.63 -9.57 -11.70
C ARG A 113 -1.76 -10.39 -11.12
N LEU A 114 -3.01 -10.21 -11.57
CA LEU A 114 -4.17 -10.95 -11.03
C LEU A 114 -4.61 -12.12 -11.93
N HIS A 115 -4.26 -12.06 -13.21
CA HIS A 115 -4.67 -13.02 -14.22
C HIS A 115 -3.47 -13.60 -14.98
N ALA A 116 -2.28 -13.64 -14.32
CA ALA A 116 -1.11 -14.34 -14.84
C ALA A 116 -1.46 -15.78 -15.24
N GLU A 117 -0.86 -16.28 -16.31
CA GLU A 117 -1.10 -17.66 -16.77
C GLU A 117 -0.70 -18.65 -15.68
N ASP A 118 0.50 -18.49 -15.12
CA ASP A 118 0.94 -19.21 -13.94
C ASP A 118 0.19 -18.73 -12.68
N PRO A 119 -0.55 -19.61 -11.98
CA PRO A 119 -1.18 -19.28 -10.71
C PRO A 119 -0.22 -18.81 -9.62
N ASP A 120 1.04 -19.25 -9.63
CA ASP A 120 2.02 -18.91 -8.60
C ASP A 120 2.54 -17.47 -8.74
N ASP A 121 2.43 -16.88 -9.94
CA ASP A 121 2.74 -15.48 -10.20
C ASP A 121 1.60 -14.52 -9.82
N ARG A 122 0.40 -15.05 -9.53
CA ARG A 122 -0.77 -14.24 -9.20
C ARG A 122 -0.66 -13.65 -7.81
N ILE A 123 -0.98 -12.37 -7.70
CA ILE A 123 -1.12 -11.71 -6.41
C ILE A 123 -2.55 -11.81 -5.89
N THR A 124 -2.72 -11.69 -4.58
CA THR A 124 -4.05 -11.59 -3.98
C THR A 124 -4.67 -10.21 -4.21
N GLY A 125 -6.01 -10.12 -4.15
CA GLY A 125 -6.71 -8.82 -4.17
C GLY A 125 -6.28 -7.87 -3.04
N SER A 126 -5.86 -8.39 -1.89
CA SER A 126 -5.29 -7.59 -0.80
C SER A 126 -3.93 -6.98 -1.18
N THR A 127 -3.07 -7.75 -1.84
CA THR A 127 -1.79 -7.26 -2.38
C THR A 127 -2.04 -6.21 -3.45
N TRP A 128 -2.98 -6.45 -4.38
CA TRP A 128 -3.38 -5.47 -5.40
C TRP A 128 -3.90 -4.17 -4.78
N THR A 129 -4.72 -4.26 -3.73
CA THR A 129 -5.22 -3.09 -3.02
C THR A 129 -4.08 -2.26 -2.41
N ARG A 130 -3.05 -2.91 -1.87
CA ARG A 130 -1.84 -2.23 -1.37
C ARG A 130 -1.06 -1.57 -2.51
N THR A 131 -0.90 -2.25 -3.64
CA THR A 131 -0.28 -1.70 -4.84
C THR A 131 -0.99 -0.43 -5.33
N LEU A 132 -2.33 -0.45 -5.41
CA LEU A 132 -3.12 0.74 -5.75
C LEU A 132 -2.96 1.87 -4.73
N ALA A 133 -2.92 1.54 -3.43
CA ALA A 133 -2.69 2.55 -2.40
C ALA A 133 -1.31 3.22 -2.52
N ALA A 134 -0.28 2.46 -2.92
CA ALA A 134 1.04 2.99 -3.21
C ALA A 134 1.02 3.93 -4.43
N LEU A 135 0.36 3.52 -5.53
CA LEU A 135 0.21 4.33 -6.73
C LEU A 135 -0.61 5.60 -6.50
N ASP A 136 -1.75 5.51 -5.81
CA ASP A 136 -2.57 6.67 -5.46
C ASP A 136 -1.81 7.66 -4.57
N LYS A 137 -0.90 7.16 -3.72
CA LYS A 137 -0.04 8.00 -2.90
C LYS A 137 1.05 8.68 -3.74
N TRP A 138 1.68 7.96 -4.65
CA TRP A 138 2.63 8.52 -5.61
C TRP A 138 1.98 9.60 -6.49
N VAL A 139 0.77 9.38 -6.99
CA VAL A 139 0.03 10.40 -7.78
C VAL A 139 -0.18 11.66 -6.96
N LYS A 140 -0.70 11.54 -5.73
CA LYS A 140 -0.96 12.71 -4.85
C LYS A 140 0.31 13.48 -4.54
N TRP A 141 1.39 12.77 -4.19
CA TRP A 141 2.69 13.39 -3.95
C TRP A 141 3.23 14.08 -5.21
N SER A 142 3.09 13.45 -6.37
CA SER A 142 3.62 13.99 -7.63
C SER A 142 2.85 15.21 -8.12
N LEU A 143 1.55 15.28 -7.87
CA LEU A 143 0.73 16.46 -8.13
C LEU A 143 1.10 17.61 -7.18
N ASP A 144 1.24 17.33 -5.88
CA ASP A 144 1.67 18.30 -4.88
C ASP A 144 3.08 18.86 -5.17
N ALA A 145 3.99 18.00 -5.64
CA ALA A 145 5.33 18.38 -6.07
C ALA A 145 5.38 19.07 -7.45
N GLY A 146 4.24 19.19 -8.16
CA GLY A 146 4.17 19.81 -9.50
C GLY A 146 4.82 19.00 -10.63
N LEU A 147 5.07 17.70 -10.40
CA LEU A 147 5.72 16.80 -11.37
C LEU A 147 4.72 16.17 -12.34
N LEU A 148 3.49 15.95 -11.88
CA LEU A 148 2.37 15.59 -12.74
C LEU A 148 1.48 16.81 -12.95
N ALA A 149 1.04 17.04 -14.19
CA ALA A 149 0.10 18.09 -14.50
C ALA A 149 -1.35 17.70 -14.17
N LYS A 150 -1.66 16.40 -14.17
CA LYS A 150 -2.98 15.83 -13.89
C LYS A 150 -2.85 14.38 -13.44
N GLU A 151 -3.93 13.85 -12.88
CA GLU A 151 -4.03 12.44 -12.52
C GLU A 151 -3.91 11.55 -13.78
N PRO A 152 -3.04 10.52 -13.78
CA PRO A 152 -2.86 9.62 -14.92
C PRO A 152 -3.92 8.50 -14.97
N PHE A 153 -4.56 8.23 -13.83
CA PHE A 153 -5.52 7.15 -13.67
C PHE A 153 -6.95 7.68 -13.66
N ARG A 154 -7.88 6.82 -14.08
CA ARG A 154 -9.31 7.06 -13.90
C ARG A 154 -9.72 6.79 -12.46
N TYR A 155 -10.47 7.71 -11.88
CA TYR A 155 -11.09 7.57 -10.56
C TYR A 155 -12.62 7.53 -10.69
N VAL A 156 -13.27 6.79 -9.80
CA VAL A 156 -14.73 6.68 -9.71
C VAL A 156 -15.17 6.89 -8.27
N ASP A 157 -16.32 7.51 -8.09
CA ASP A 157 -16.93 7.64 -6.77
C ASP A 157 -17.69 6.36 -6.43
N LYS A 158 -17.46 5.84 -5.22
CA LYS A 158 -18.17 4.69 -4.67
C LYS A 158 -18.76 5.06 -3.32
N THR A 159 -20.00 4.65 -3.09
CA THR A 159 -20.62 4.73 -1.76
C THR A 159 -20.12 3.58 -0.91
N VAL A 160 -19.43 3.87 0.20
CA VAL A 160 -19.07 2.88 1.22
C VAL A 160 -19.91 3.09 2.47
N MET A 161 -20.34 1.98 3.09
CA MET A 161 -21.03 2.04 4.37
C MET A 161 -20.02 2.18 5.50
N THR A 162 -20.15 3.23 6.31
CA THR A 162 -19.34 3.44 7.52
C THR A 162 -20.23 3.34 8.77
N PRO A 163 -19.66 3.19 9.97
CA PRO A 163 -20.44 3.25 11.22
C PRO A 163 -21.26 4.54 11.38
N HIS A 164 -20.91 5.61 10.67
CA HIS A 164 -21.60 6.91 10.68
C HIS A 164 -22.54 7.11 9.48
N GLY A 165 -22.82 6.06 8.71
CA GLY A 165 -23.68 6.10 7.53
C GLY A 165 -22.93 5.99 6.20
N PRO A 166 -23.64 6.12 5.07
CA PRO A 166 -23.05 6.05 3.74
C PRO A 166 -22.11 7.24 3.51
N LYS A 167 -20.89 6.95 3.05
CA LYS A 167 -19.89 7.95 2.69
C LYS A 167 -19.48 7.73 1.23
N GLN A 168 -19.45 8.80 0.44
CA GLN A 168 -18.85 8.76 -0.88
C GLN A 168 -17.33 8.78 -0.75
N VAL A 169 -16.67 7.83 -1.39
CA VAL A 169 -15.21 7.77 -1.46
C VAL A 169 -14.77 7.66 -2.92
N ARG A 170 -13.82 8.51 -3.28
CA ARG A 170 -13.18 8.48 -4.59
C ARG A 170 -12.11 7.38 -4.60
N VAL A 171 -12.24 6.41 -5.48
CA VAL A 171 -11.32 5.27 -5.59
C VAL A 171 -10.81 5.10 -7.01
N ASN A 172 -9.61 4.54 -7.15
CA ASN A 172 -9.07 4.18 -8.45
C ASN A 172 -10.02 3.19 -9.17
N ALA A 173 -10.31 3.43 -10.45
CA ALA A 173 -11.24 2.61 -11.24
C ALA A 173 -10.80 1.14 -11.33
N GLU A 174 -9.48 0.88 -11.24
CA GLU A 174 -8.91 -0.46 -11.30
C GLU A 174 -8.95 -1.20 -9.95
N SER A 175 -9.51 -0.58 -8.90
CA SER A 175 -9.81 -1.21 -7.61
C SER A 175 -10.78 -2.37 -7.76
N GLU A 176 -10.40 -3.55 -7.27
CA GLU A 176 -11.32 -4.67 -7.16
C GLU A 176 -12.40 -4.40 -6.10
N PRO A 177 -13.65 -4.83 -6.32
CA PRO A 177 -14.62 -4.93 -5.24
C PRO A 177 -14.00 -5.81 -4.15
N GLY A 178 -13.78 -5.25 -2.96
CA GLY A 178 -13.35 -6.06 -1.83
C GLY A 178 -14.29 -7.25 -1.65
N PRO A 179 -13.81 -8.41 -1.15
CA PRO A 179 -14.68 -9.54 -0.90
C PRO A 179 -15.86 -9.06 -0.05
N ARG A 180 -17.09 -9.30 -0.53
CA ARG A 180 -18.32 -9.06 0.25
C ARG A 180 -18.12 -9.78 1.58
N ASN A 181 -17.93 -9.01 2.65
CA ASN A 181 -17.49 -9.53 3.93
C ASN A 181 -18.48 -10.63 4.37
N THR A 182 -18.02 -11.88 4.32
CA THR A 182 -18.83 -13.03 4.67
C THR A 182 -18.82 -13.18 6.19
N LYS A 183 -20.02 -13.12 6.77
CA LYS A 183 -20.42 -13.35 8.18
C LYS A 183 -19.91 -12.35 9.22
N MET A 184 -20.66 -11.25 9.35
CA MET A 184 -20.80 -10.52 10.62
C MET A 184 -21.21 -11.49 11.75
N LYS A 185 -20.34 -11.73 12.73
CA LYS A 185 -20.71 -12.34 14.01
C LYS A 185 -21.17 -11.22 14.95
N PHE A 186 -22.47 -11.14 15.20
CA PHE A 186 -23.00 -10.31 16.28
C PHE A 186 -22.58 -10.91 17.61
N LEU A 187 -21.71 -10.23 18.36
CA LEU A 187 -21.52 -10.54 19.77
C LEU A 187 -22.80 -10.12 20.51
N ARG A 188 -23.60 -11.09 20.95
CA ARG A 188 -24.68 -10.81 21.90
C ARG A 188 -24.04 -10.47 23.25
N ARG A 189 -24.21 -9.23 23.71
CA ARG A 189 -23.92 -8.83 25.09
C ARG A 189 -24.88 -9.58 26.01
N ARG A 190 -24.38 -10.52 26.81
CA ARG A 190 -25.15 -11.11 27.91
C ARG A 190 -25.38 -10.01 28.94
N VAL A 191 -26.61 -9.52 29.04
CA VAL A 191 -27.04 -8.74 30.20
C VAL A 191 -27.05 -9.71 31.38
N ARG A 192 -26.16 -9.51 32.36
CA ARG A 192 -26.31 -10.14 33.67
C ARG A 192 -27.49 -9.44 34.34
N SER A 193 -28.59 -10.16 34.50
CA SER A 193 -29.66 -9.75 35.40
C SER A 193 -29.10 -9.74 36.82
N ALA A 194 -28.95 -8.55 37.40
CA ALA A 194 -28.78 -8.38 38.83
C ALA A 194 -30.16 -8.15 39.43
N SER A 195 -30.61 -9.06 40.28
CA SER A 195 -31.68 -8.83 41.24
C SER A 195 -31.56 -9.83 42.39
N GLY A 196 -30.65 -9.53 43.33
CA GLY A 196 -30.98 -9.71 44.74
C GLY A 196 -31.82 -8.49 45.16
N GLY A 197 -32.69 -8.51 46.15
CA GLY A 197 -33.11 -9.50 47.12
C GLY A 197 -34.14 -8.81 48.02
N GLU A 198 -34.80 -9.61 48.86
CA GLU A 198 -35.51 -9.20 50.09
C GLU A 198 -36.97 -8.68 50.01
N SER A 199 -37.88 -9.63 50.21
CA SER A 199 -38.81 -9.80 51.35
C SER A 199 -39.50 -8.60 52.02
N ALA A 200 -40.84 -8.63 51.98
CA ALA A 200 -41.81 -8.56 53.11
C ALA A 200 -43.19 -8.27 52.49
N GLY A 201 -44.21 -9.13 52.59
CA GLY A 201 -44.97 -9.47 53.79
C GLY A 201 -46.40 -8.94 53.59
N GLY A 202 -47.43 -9.81 53.57
CA GLY A 202 -48.81 -9.33 53.34
C GLY A 202 -49.90 -10.36 53.07
N HIS A 203 -50.06 -11.32 53.97
CA HIS A 203 -51.34 -11.82 54.51
C HIS A 203 -52.68 -11.52 53.77
N ARG A 204 -53.38 -12.56 53.29
CA ARG A 204 -54.83 -12.93 53.52
C ARG A 204 -55.34 -13.87 52.42
N ARG A 205 -55.65 -15.13 52.78
CA ARG A 205 -56.97 -15.72 53.13
C ARG A 205 -57.57 -16.58 52.00
N ASP A 206 -57.89 -17.80 52.43
CA ASP A 206 -58.68 -18.84 51.80
C ASP A 206 -60.03 -18.36 51.26
N TYR A 207 -60.52 -19.03 50.21
CA TYR A 207 -61.84 -19.68 50.23
C TYR A 207 -61.84 -20.87 49.26
N GLY A 208 -62.15 -22.05 49.79
CA GLY A 208 -62.59 -23.21 49.00
C GLY A 208 -64.11 -23.22 48.83
N SER A 209 -64.56 -23.78 47.70
CA SER A 209 -65.85 -24.47 47.51
C SER A 209 -65.82 -25.07 46.10
N THR A 210 -65.60 -26.39 45.95
CA THR A 210 -66.64 -27.45 45.82
C THR A 210 -67.81 -27.10 44.90
N GLY A 211 -67.84 -27.83 43.79
CA GLY A 211 -68.96 -28.12 42.90
C GLY A 211 -68.56 -29.31 42.06
#